data_AF-A0A7W1NC13-F1
#
_entry.id   AF-A0A7W1NC13-F1
#
_cell.length_a   1.000
_cell.length_b   1.000
_cell.length_c   1.000
_cell.angle_alpha   90.00
_cell.angle_beta   90.00
_cell.angle_gamma   90.00
#
_symmetry.space_group_name_H-M   'P 1'
#
loop_
_entity.id
_entity.type
_entity.pdbx_description
1 polymer ?
#
loop_
_entity_poly.entity_id
_entity_poly.type
_entity_poly.pdbx_seq_one_letter_code
_entity_poly.pdbx_strand_id
1 'polypeptide(L)' 'MLPTIAVIAKSPERGCVKTRLAAAIGDDAALSVYRSLLAYVANLLAAWEGPVEVFFAGDERALANSPLGRFARTRQCEGG' A
#
# COMPACT_ATOMS: atom_id res chain seq x y z
N MET A 1 15.05 -11.62 18.55
CA MET A 1 13.86 -10.91 18.04
C MET A 1 14.15 -10.52 16.60
N LEU A 2 13.27 -10.87 15.65
CA LEU A 2 13.43 -10.46 14.26
C LEU A 2 13.13 -8.96 14.10
N PRO A 3 13.78 -8.26 13.16
CA PRO A 3 13.48 -6.85 12.89
C PRO A 3 12.07 -6.67 12.33
N THR A 4 11.50 -5.47 12.51
CA THR A 4 10.23 -5.10 11.87
C THR A 4 10.48 -4.59 10.47
N ILE A 5 9.68 -5.08 9.50
CA ILE A 5 9.61 -4.46 8.18
C ILE A 5 8.54 -3.36 8.21
N ALA A 6 8.98 -2.12 7.99
CA ALA A 6 8.09 -0.99 7.79
C ALA A 6 7.75 -0.84 6.30
N VAL A 7 6.47 -0.89 5.96
CA VAL A 7 5.95 -0.69 4.60
C VAL A 7 5.27 0.66 4.54
N ILE A 8 5.78 1.57 3.71
CA ILE A 8 5.15 2.86 3.48
C ILE A 8 4.31 2.79 2.21
N ALA A 9 2.99 2.98 2.34
CA ALA A 9 2.07 2.85 1.21
C ALA A 9 0.92 3.85 1.27
N LYS A 10 0.55 4.42 0.13
CA LYS A 10 -0.66 5.23 0.01
C LYS A 10 -1.87 4.32 -0.16
N SER A 11 -3.02 4.71 0.37
CA SER A 11 -4.28 4.00 0.14
C SER A 11 -4.61 3.94 -1.37
N PRO A 12 -5.03 2.78 -1.91
CA PRO A 12 -5.30 2.58 -3.33
C PRO A 12 -6.63 3.21 -3.75
N GLU A 13 -6.63 4.53 -3.83
CA GLU A 13 -7.76 5.37 -4.21
C GLU A 13 -7.61 5.87 -5.65
N ARG A 14 -8.69 5.84 -6.42
CA ARG A 14 -8.72 6.30 -7.82
C ARG A 14 -8.31 7.76 -7.91
N GLY A 15 -7.38 8.10 -8.81
CA GLY A 15 -6.88 9.46 -8.99
C GLY A 15 -5.92 9.95 -7.90
N CYS A 16 -5.67 9.17 -6.84
CA CYS A 16 -4.79 9.58 -5.73
C CYS A 16 -3.42 8.89 -5.74
N VAL A 17 -3.27 7.82 -6.52
CA VAL A 17 -2.05 6.99 -6.57
C VAL A 17 -1.45 6.99 -7.96
N LYS A 18 -0.11 7.00 -8.01
CA LYS A 18 0.66 6.94 -9.27
C LYS A 18 0.15 7.94 -10.32
N THR A 19 -0.18 9.17 -9.90
CA THR A 19 -0.80 10.20 -10.76
C THR A 19 0.02 10.54 -12.00
N ARG A 20 1.35 10.47 -11.92
CA ARG A 20 2.24 10.62 -13.08
C ARG A 20 2.07 9.49 -14.11
N LEU A 21 1.84 8.26 -13.65
CA LEU A 21 1.51 7.13 -14.53
C LEU A 21 0.08 7.27 -15.06
N ALA A 22 -0.87 7.68 -14.21
CA ALA A 22 -2.26 7.92 -14.59
C ALA A 22 -2.38 8.95 -15.72
N ALA A 23 -1.51 9.97 -15.77
CA ALA A 23 -1.47 10.92 -16.88
C ALA A 23 -1.19 10.27 -18.25
N ALA A 24 -0.55 9.09 -18.28
CA ALA A 24 -0.25 8.35 -19.50
C ALA A 24 -1.25 7.23 -19.81
N ILE A 25 -1.81 6.56 -18.80
CA ILE A 25 -2.63 5.34 -18.97
C ILE A 25 -4.06 5.44 -18.40
N GLY A 26 -4.42 6.57 -17.81
CA GLY A 26 -5.68 6.79 -17.11
C GLY A 26 -5.68 6.31 -15.66
N ASP A 27 -6.56 6.89 -14.83
CA ASP A 27 -6.66 6.61 -13.40
C ASP A 27 -6.94 5.13 -13.08
N ASP A 28 -7.85 4.51 -13.85
CA ASP A 28 -8.30 3.15 -13.57
C ASP A 28 -7.20 2.12 -13.86
N ALA A 29 -6.46 2.30 -14.96
CA ALA A 29 -5.32 1.47 -15.28
C ALA A 29 -4.17 1.68 -14.28
N ALA A 30 -3.88 2.93 -13.89
CA ALA A 30 -2.88 3.22 -12.88
C ALA A 30 -3.23 2.61 -11.51
N LEU A 31 -4.51 2.67 -11.11
CA LEU A 31 -5.01 2.04 -9.90
C LEU A 31 -4.86 0.51 -9.96
N SER A 32 -5.19 -0.11 -11.10
CA SER A 32 -5.02 -1.56 -11.32
C SER A 32 -3.55 -1.98 -11.19
N VAL A 33 -2.64 -1.25 -11.81
CA VAL A 33 -1.19 -1.46 -11.68
C VAL A 33 -0.76 -1.32 -10.22
N TYR A 34 -1.22 -0.27 -9.53
CA TYR A 34 -0.86 -0.08 -8.13
C TYR A 34 -1.36 -1.21 -7.23
N ARG A 35 -2.61 -1.67 -7.39
CA ARG A 35 -3.15 -2.82 -6.67
C ARG A 35 -2.34 -4.10 -6.92
N SER A 36 -1.88 -4.31 -8.15
CA SER A 36 -1.02 -5.44 -8.50
C SER A 36 0.34 -5.39 -7.78
N LEU A 37 0.95 -4.20 -7.68
CA LEU A 37 2.17 -3.99 -6.89
C LEU A 37 1.94 -4.27 -5.40
N LEU A 38 0.83 -3.79 -4.83
CA LEU A 38 0.47 -4.08 -3.43
C LEU A 38 0.30 -5.58 -3.20
N ALA A 39 -0.33 -6.31 -4.14
CA ALA A 39 -0.50 -7.76 -4.06
C ALA A 39 0.85 -8.49 -4.09
N TYR A 40 1.74 -8.08 -5.00
CA TYR A 40 3.09 -8.62 -5.09
C TYR A 40 3.87 -8.44 -3.78
N VAL A 41 3.89 -7.20 -3.24
CA VAL A 41 4.55 -6.90 -1.96
C VAL A 41 3.94 -7.71 -0.81
N ALA A 42 2.61 -7.78 -0.73
CA ALA A 42 1.95 -8.55 0.32
C ALA A 42 2.27 -10.05 0.27
N ASN A 43 2.45 -10.60 -0.93
CA ASN A 43 2.84 -12.00 -1.10
C ASN A 43 4.30 -12.26 -0.70
N LEU A 44 5.22 -11.33 -1.01
CA LEU A 44 6.60 -11.42 -0.51
C LEU A 44 6.67 -11.33 1.02
N LEU A 45 5.91 -10.41 1.60
CA LEU A 45 5.87 -10.23 3.06
C LEU A 45 5.21 -11.40 3.79
N ALA A 46 4.37 -12.20 3.12
CA ALA A 46 3.79 -13.39 3.72
C ALA A 46 4.84 -14.48 4.04
N ALA A 47 6.02 -14.44 3.39
CA ALA A 47 7.13 -15.33 3.70
C ALA A 47 8.05 -14.79 4.82
N TRP A 48 7.81 -13.57 5.30
CA TRP A 48 8.57 -12.98 6.41
C TRP A 48 8.03 -13.49 7.75
N GLU A 49 8.89 -14.09 8.56
CA GLU A 49 8.52 -14.64 9.88
C GLU A 49 8.47 -13.58 10.98
N GLY A 50 9.00 -12.38 10.72
CA GLY A 50 9.01 -11.27 11.68
C GLY A 50 7.78 -10.36 11.55
N PRO A 51 7.72 -9.30 12.38
CA PRO A 51 6.63 -8.33 12.31
C PRO A 51 6.69 -7.48 11.04
N VAL A 52 5.50 -7.13 10.54
CA VAL A 52 5.28 -6.20 9.43
C VAL A 52 4.31 -5.11 9.89
N GLU A 53 4.68 -3.86 9.67
CA GLU A 53 3.82 -2.71 9.94
C GLU A 53 3.69 -1.83 8.70
N VAL A 54 2.45 -1.52 8.33
CA VAL A 54 2.11 -0.70 7.17
C VAL A 54 1.78 0.72 7.64
N PHE A 55 2.67 1.64 7.31
CA PHE A 55 2.47 3.07 7.51
C PHE A 55 1.76 3.63 6.28
N PHE A 56 0.59 4.24 6.48
CA PHE A 56 -0.25 4.68 5.36
C PHE A 56 -0.76 6.11 5.39
N ALA A 57 -0.98 6.66 4.20
CA ALA A 57 -1.68 7.91 3.97
C ALA A 57 -2.89 7.71 3.05
N GLY A 58 -3.99 8.39 3.33
CA GLY A 58 -5.25 8.30 2.59
C GLY A 58 -6.37 7.60 3.35
N ASP A 59 -7.37 7.12 2.62
CA ASP A 59 -8.55 6.47 3.19
C ASP A 59 -8.21 5.12 3.84
N GLU A 60 -8.60 4.95 5.09
CA GLU A 60 -8.29 3.74 5.86
C GLU A 60 -9.02 2.51 5.31
N ARG A 61 -10.27 2.68 4.84
CA ARG A 61 -11.06 1.56 4.30
C ARG A 61 -10.46 1.05 2.99
N ALA A 62 -10.00 1.95 2.13
CA ALA A 62 -9.33 1.62 0.88
C ALA A 62 -8.05 0.82 1.14
N LEU A 63 -7.25 1.16 2.16
CA LEU A 63 -6.10 0.36 2.56
C LEU A 63 -6.52 -0.98 3.16
N ALA A 64 -7.52 -0.98 4.04
CA ALA A 64 -7.99 -2.19 4.70
C ALA A 64 -8.50 -3.24 3.70
N ASN A 65 -9.12 -2.79 2.60
CA ASN A 65 -9.59 -3.63 1.51
C ASN A 65 -8.50 -3.96 0.47
N SER A 66 -7.26 -3.51 0.69
CA SER A 66 -6.13 -3.80 -0.19
C SER A 66 -5.38 -5.09 0.24
N PRO A 67 -4.48 -5.62 -0.60
CA PRO A 67 -3.66 -6.77 -0.22
C PRO A 67 -2.78 -6.54 1.02
N LEU A 68 -2.42 -5.28 1.33
CA LEU A 68 -1.70 -4.91 2.55
C LEU A 68 -2.59 -4.85 3.80
N GLY A 69 -3.91 -4.91 3.64
CA GLY A 69 -4.88 -4.87 4.74
C GLY A 69 -4.81 -6.05 5.70
N ARG A 70 -3.96 -7.04 5.44
CA ARG A 70 -3.72 -8.18 6.33
C ARG A 70 -2.67 -7.90 7.42
N PHE A 71 -1.88 -6.83 7.28
CA PHE A 71 -0.81 -6.50 8.22
C PHE A 71 -1.28 -5.45 9.25
N ALA A 72 -0.48 -5.25 10.31
CA ALA A 72 -0.68 -4.13 11.22
C ALA A 72 -0.57 -2.81 10.44
N ARG A 73 -1.38 -1.81 10.78
CA ARG A 73 -1.49 -0.55 10.04
C ARG A 73 -1.46 0.64 10.99
N THR A 74 -0.69 1.64 10.62
CA THR A 74 -0.55 2.90 11.36
C THR A 74 -0.67 4.06 10.38
N ARG A 75 -1.52 5.03 10.68
CA ARG A 75 -1.64 6.23 9.82
C ARG A 75 -0.35 7.05 9.94
N GLN A 76 0.17 7.52 8.80
CA GLN A 76 1.32 8.41 8.76
C GLN A 76 0.97 9.79 9.34
N CYS A 77 1.92 10.36 10.07
CA CYS A 77 1.90 11.76 10.50
C CYS A 77 1.94 12.68 9.27
N GLU A 78 1.44 13.91 9.40
CA GLU A 78 1.63 14.92 8.34
C GLU A 78 3.13 15.19 8.10
N GLY A 79 3.53 15.30 6.82
CA GLY A 79 4.91 15.61 6.41
C GLY A 79 5.77 14.42 5.94
N GLY A 80 5.20 13.20 5.87
CA GLY A 80 5.85 12.00 5.31
C GLY A 80 5.69 11.80 3.82
#